data_AF-A0A6C8GXV3-F1
#
_entry.id   AF-A0A6C8GXV3-F1
#
_cell.length_a   1.000
_cell.length_b   1.000
_cell.length_c   1.000
_cell.angle_alpha   90.00
_cell.angle_beta   90.00
_cell.angle_gamma   90.00
#
_symmetry.space_group_name_H-M   'P 1'
#
loop_
_entity.id
_entity.type
_entity.pdbx_description
1 polymer ?
#
loop_
_entity_poly.entity_id
_entity_poly.type
_entity_poly.pdbx_seq_one_letter_code
_entity_poly.pdbx_strand_id
1 'polypeptide(L)'
;LDKRPIGPRGRQVLDQLMPHLLADVCSREDAAVTLSRITPLLAGIVTRTTYLELLSEFPGALKHLIMLCAASPMIASQLARYPLLLDELLDPGTLYQPTATDAYRDELRQYLLRVPEEDEEQQLEALRQFKQAQLLRIAAADIAGTLPVMKVSDHLTWLAEAMIDAVVQQAWTQMVARYGQPAHLDERQGRGFAVVGYGKLGGWELGYSSDLDLIFLHDCPMDVMTNGEREIDGRQFYLRLAQRIMHLFSTRTSSGILYEVDARLRPSGAAGMLVTSADAFADYQQHEAWTWEHQALVRARVVYGDPQLTSQFDAVRRTIMTTARDGKTLQTEVREMREKMRAHLGNKHRDRFDIKADEGGITDIEFIAQYLVLRYAHEKPKLTRWSDNVRILELLAQNGIMDEHEAQALTVAYTTLRDELHHLALQELPGHVAQTCFSKERALVQASWRKWLVAV
;
A
#
# COMPACT_ATOMS: atom_id res chain seq x y z
N LEU A 1 -5.77 -11.49 -35.87
CA LEU A 1 -4.34 -11.21 -35.60
C LEU A 1 -3.86 -10.26 -36.69
N ASP A 2 -3.79 -8.97 -36.39
CA ASP A 2 -3.28 -7.97 -37.34
C ASP A 2 -1.83 -8.31 -37.71
N LYS A 3 -1.47 -8.14 -38.99
CA LYS A 3 -0.11 -8.38 -39.49
C LYS A 3 0.87 -7.42 -38.81
N ARG A 4 1.49 -7.84 -37.72
CA ARG A 4 2.58 -7.09 -37.07
C ARG A 4 3.87 -7.31 -37.89
N PRO A 5 4.51 -6.25 -38.41
CA PRO A 5 5.74 -6.40 -39.18
C PRO A 5 6.87 -6.83 -38.24
N ILE A 6 7.26 -8.11 -38.33
CA ILE A 6 8.41 -8.69 -37.63
C ILE A 6 9.53 -8.86 -38.66
N GLY A 7 10.71 -8.32 -38.36
CA GLY A 7 11.91 -8.45 -39.20
C GLY A 7 12.41 -9.90 -39.30
N PRO A 8 13.33 -10.20 -40.24
CA PRO A 8 13.82 -11.57 -40.46
C PRO A 8 14.44 -12.20 -39.21
N ARG A 9 15.17 -11.41 -38.41
CA ARG A 9 15.76 -11.86 -37.15
C ARG A 9 14.71 -12.26 -36.12
N GLY A 10 13.68 -11.43 -35.91
CA GLY A 10 12.61 -11.74 -34.96
C GLY A 10 11.84 -13.01 -35.34
N ARG A 11 11.62 -13.26 -36.64
CA ARG A 11 11.01 -14.51 -37.12
C ARG A 11 11.89 -15.73 -36.83
N GLN A 12 13.18 -15.63 -37.12
CA GLN A 12 14.14 -16.71 -36.84
C GLN A 12 14.16 -17.07 -35.35
N VAL A 13 14.19 -16.07 -34.47
CA VAL A 13 14.21 -16.30 -33.01
C VAL A 13 12.89 -16.90 -32.54
N LEU A 14 11.75 -16.45 -33.07
CA LEU A 14 10.44 -17.06 -32.77
C LEU A 14 10.36 -18.52 -33.21
N ASP A 15 10.83 -18.84 -34.42
CA ASP A 15 10.82 -20.22 -34.93
C ASP A 15 11.71 -21.15 -34.10
N GLN A 16 12.74 -20.61 -33.42
CA GLN A 16 13.58 -21.32 -32.47
C GLN A 16 12.94 -21.44 -31.08
N LEU A 17 12.35 -20.35 -30.58
CA LEU A 17 11.75 -20.26 -29.24
C LEU A 17 10.46 -21.09 -29.13
N MET A 18 9.57 -20.97 -30.11
CA MET A 18 8.20 -21.51 -30.04
C MET A 18 8.14 -23.03 -29.83
N PRO A 19 8.95 -23.88 -30.51
CA PRO A 19 8.95 -25.32 -30.23
C PRO A 19 9.29 -25.66 -28.79
N HIS A 20 10.30 -24.99 -28.19
CA HIS A 20 10.71 -25.21 -26.81
C HIS A 20 9.62 -24.75 -25.83
N LEU A 21 9.09 -23.53 -26.03
CA LEU A 21 8.01 -22.98 -25.22
C LEU A 21 6.76 -23.87 -25.26
N LEU A 22 6.35 -24.32 -26.45
CA LEU A 22 5.18 -25.18 -26.61
C LEU A 22 5.40 -26.57 -26.02
N ALA A 23 6.60 -27.14 -26.12
CA ALA A 23 6.92 -28.42 -25.49
C ALA A 23 6.73 -28.34 -23.96
N ASP A 24 7.25 -27.30 -23.33
CA ASP A 24 7.13 -27.12 -21.88
C ASP A 24 5.68 -26.79 -21.48
N VAL A 25 5.00 -25.87 -22.16
CA VAL A 25 3.63 -25.47 -21.81
C VAL A 25 2.62 -26.58 -22.06
N CYS A 26 2.66 -27.23 -23.24
CA CYS A 26 1.67 -28.25 -23.61
C CYS A 26 1.84 -29.58 -22.87
N SER A 27 2.97 -29.79 -22.19
CA SER A 27 3.17 -30.94 -21.31
C SER A 27 2.46 -30.83 -19.96
N ARG A 28 1.96 -29.63 -19.61
CA ARG A 28 1.28 -29.35 -18.34
C ARG A 28 -0.19 -29.74 -18.39
N GLU A 29 -0.76 -30.12 -17.25
CA GLU A 29 -2.20 -30.36 -17.12
C GLU A 29 -3.02 -29.08 -17.36
N ASP A 30 -2.47 -27.92 -16.97
CA ASP A 30 -3.09 -26.59 -17.10
C ASP A 30 -2.78 -25.89 -18.45
N ALA A 31 -2.28 -26.64 -19.45
CA ALA A 31 -1.73 -26.10 -20.70
C ALA A 31 -2.61 -25.05 -21.39
N ALA A 32 -3.92 -25.28 -21.50
CA ALA A 32 -4.82 -24.36 -22.17
C ALA A 32 -4.88 -22.99 -21.49
N VAL A 33 -4.96 -22.97 -20.15
CA VAL A 33 -4.98 -21.72 -19.37
C VAL A 33 -3.61 -21.05 -19.42
N THR A 34 -2.54 -21.81 -19.19
CA THR A 34 -1.17 -21.28 -19.21
C THR A 34 -0.81 -20.66 -20.56
N LEU A 35 -1.12 -21.34 -21.67
CA LEU A 35 -0.88 -20.82 -23.02
C LEU A 35 -1.72 -19.57 -23.32
N SER A 36 -2.96 -19.50 -22.84
CA SER A 36 -3.81 -18.32 -23.00
C SER A 36 -3.28 -17.08 -22.26
N ARG A 37 -2.46 -17.28 -21.22
CA ARG A 37 -1.78 -16.21 -20.47
C ARG A 37 -0.45 -15.79 -21.10
N ILE A 38 0.30 -16.74 -21.67
CA ILE A 38 1.60 -16.46 -22.29
C ILE A 38 1.45 -15.81 -23.67
N THR A 39 0.42 -16.17 -24.44
CA THR A 39 0.26 -15.67 -25.82
C THR A 39 0.04 -14.15 -25.91
N PRO A 40 -0.74 -13.48 -25.03
CA PRO A 40 -0.80 -12.02 -24.98
C PRO A 40 0.54 -11.36 -24.66
N LEU A 41 1.33 -11.95 -23.77
CA LEU A 41 2.67 -11.48 -23.44
C LEU A 41 3.57 -11.52 -24.67
N LEU A 42 3.67 -12.68 -25.32
CA LEU A 42 4.46 -12.84 -26.55
C LEU A 42 4.00 -11.88 -27.64
N ALA A 43 2.69 -11.73 -27.83
CA ALA A 43 2.15 -10.78 -28.78
C ALA A 43 2.61 -9.35 -28.45
N GLY A 44 2.60 -8.95 -27.18
CA GLY A 44 3.07 -7.65 -26.69
C GLY A 44 4.54 -7.37 -26.98
N ILE A 45 5.39 -8.39 -26.95
CA ILE A 45 6.84 -8.25 -27.15
C ILE A 45 7.34 -8.68 -28.55
N VAL A 46 6.45 -9.18 -29.42
CA VAL A 46 6.83 -9.80 -30.70
C VAL A 46 7.62 -8.88 -31.64
N THR A 47 7.47 -7.56 -31.49
CA THR A 47 8.20 -6.55 -32.26
C THR A 47 9.54 -6.15 -31.64
N ARG A 48 9.87 -6.65 -30.44
CA ARG A 48 11.08 -6.35 -29.67
C ARG A 48 11.97 -7.59 -29.63
N THR A 49 12.78 -7.76 -30.67
CA THR A 49 13.65 -8.94 -30.86
C THR A 49 14.51 -9.27 -29.64
N THR A 50 15.01 -8.27 -28.91
CA THR A 50 15.87 -8.46 -27.73
C THR A 50 15.20 -9.28 -26.62
N TYR A 51 13.90 -9.07 -26.37
CA TYR A 51 13.18 -9.87 -25.36
C TYR A 51 12.94 -11.31 -25.83
N LEU A 52 12.73 -11.51 -27.13
CA LEU A 52 12.61 -12.86 -27.69
C LEU A 52 13.94 -13.60 -27.63
N GLU A 53 15.05 -12.90 -27.90
CA GLU A 53 16.42 -13.43 -27.78
C GLU A 53 16.72 -13.82 -26.34
N LEU A 54 16.38 -12.99 -25.35
CA LEU A 54 16.52 -13.32 -23.93
C LEU A 54 15.82 -14.64 -23.59
N LEU A 55 14.56 -14.81 -23.99
CA LEU A 55 13.82 -16.05 -23.71
C LEU A 55 14.38 -17.27 -24.45
N SER A 56 14.98 -17.05 -25.63
CA SER A 56 15.59 -18.13 -26.42
C SER A 56 16.98 -18.52 -25.92
N GLU A 57 17.76 -17.56 -25.42
CA GLU A 57 19.14 -17.77 -24.97
C GLU A 57 19.22 -18.25 -23.52
N PHE A 58 18.22 -17.93 -22.70
CA PHE A 58 18.16 -18.29 -21.28
C PHE A 58 16.97 -19.21 -20.97
N PRO A 59 17.13 -20.55 -21.13
CA PRO A 59 16.07 -21.52 -20.82
C PRO A 59 15.56 -21.44 -19.38
N GLY A 60 16.41 -21.03 -18.43
CA GLY A 60 16.01 -20.77 -17.04
C GLY A 60 14.92 -19.70 -16.94
N ALA A 61 15.12 -18.55 -17.60
CA ALA A 61 14.14 -17.47 -17.62
C ALA A 61 12.82 -17.90 -18.27
N LEU A 62 12.87 -18.64 -19.38
CA LEU A 62 11.68 -19.20 -20.01
C LEU A 62 10.92 -20.15 -19.08
N LYS A 63 11.63 -21.02 -18.34
CA LYS A 63 11.01 -21.92 -17.36
C LYS A 63 10.32 -21.15 -16.23
N HIS A 64 10.96 -20.11 -15.69
CA HIS A 64 10.37 -19.26 -14.66
C HIS A 64 9.15 -18.48 -15.19
N LEU A 65 9.24 -17.96 -16.42
CA LEU A 65 8.12 -17.31 -17.10
C LEU A 65 6.90 -18.24 -17.16
N ILE A 66 7.08 -19.47 -17.65
CA ILE A 66 5.99 -20.45 -17.79
C ILE A 66 5.38 -20.78 -16.44
N MET A 67 6.23 -21.09 -15.45
CA MET A 67 5.79 -21.46 -14.10
C MET A 67 4.99 -20.35 -13.43
N LEU A 68 5.47 -19.09 -13.48
CA LEU A 68 4.79 -17.96 -12.87
C LEU A 68 3.48 -17.62 -13.58
N CYS A 69 3.46 -17.62 -14.92
CA CYS A 69 2.24 -17.39 -15.69
C CYS A 69 1.19 -18.50 -15.49
N ALA A 70 1.63 -19.76 -15.32
CA ALA A 70 0.73 -20.86 -14.98
C ALA A 70 0.10 -20.66 -13.59
N ALA A 71 0.89 -20.23 -12.61
CA ALA A 71 0.45 -20.07 -11.23
C ALA A 71 -0.38 -18.80 -10.99
N SER A 72 -0.13 -17.71 -11.71
CA SER A 72 -0.76 -16.41 -11.45
C SER A 72 -1.08 -15.64 -12.75
N PRO A 73 -2.36 -15.35 -13.04
CA PRO A 73 -2.73 -14.40 -14.09
C PRO A 73 -2.26 -12.99 -13.78
N MET A 74 -2.18 -12.57 -12.51
CA MET A 74 -1.68 -11.25 -12.12
C MET A 74 -0.23 -11.04 -12.59
N ILE A 75 0.64 -12.02 -12.35
CA ILE A 75 2.04 -11.97 -12.82
C ILE A 75 2.08 -12.00 -14.36
N ALA A 76 1.27 -12.84 -15.01
CA ALA A 76 1.21 -12.88 -16.48
C ALA A 76 0.82 -11.51 -17.07
N SER A 77 -0.22 -10.89 -16.53
CA SER A 77 -0.67 -9.54 -16.89
C SER A 77 0.41 -8.49 -16.63
N GLN A 78 1.13 -8.59 -15.49
CA GLN A 78 2.20 -7.68 -15.14
C GLN A 78 3.38 -7.78 -16.14
N LEU A 79 3.86 -8.98 -16.44
CA LEU A 79 4.96 -9.20 -17.39
C LEU A 79 4.57 -8.81 -18.82
N ALA A 80 3.32 -9.04 -19.22
CA ALA A 80 2.81 -8.57 -20.51
C ALA A 80 2.75 -7.05 -20.61
N ARG A 81 2.40 -6.37 -19.51
CA ARG A 81 2.34 -4.90 -19.43
C ARG A 81 3.72 -4.26 -19.31
N TYR A 82 4.64 -4.91 -18.59
CA TYR A 82 5.98 -4.41 -18.30
C TYR A 82 7.07 -5.43 -18.71
N PRO A 83 7.35 -5.59 -20.02
CA PRO A 83 8.32 -6.56 -20.50
C PRO A 83 9.75 -6.41 -19.99
N LEU A 84 10.13 -5.23 -19.48
CA LEU A 84 11.43 -5.03 -18.84
C LEU A 84 11.65 -5.96 -17.64
N LEU A 85 10.57 -6.44 -17.03
CA LEU A 85 10.62 -7.38 -15.91
C LEU A 85 11.09 -8.78 -16.31
N LEU A 86 11.22 -9.08 -17.61
CA LEU A 86 11.81 -10.33 -18.06
C LEU A 86 13.28 -10.46 -17.61
N ASP A 87 13.97 -9.35 -17.35
CA ASP A 87 15.33 -9.35 -16.78
C ASP A 87 15.36 -9.95 -15.37
N GLU A 88 14.31 -9.76 -14.57
CA GLU A 88 14.19 -10.34 -13.22
C GLU A 88 14.09 -11.88 -13.26
N LEU A 89 13.74 -12.47 -14.41
CA LEU A 89 13.62 -13.92 -14.57
C LEU A 89 14.99 -14.61 -14.79
N LEU A 90 16.06 -13.83 -15.00
CA LEU A 90 17.40 -14.35 -15.25
C LEU A 90 18.08 -14.84 -13.97
N ASP A 91 17.75 -14.27 -12.81
CA ASP A 91 18.35 -14.63 -11.53
C ASP A 91 17.30 -15.16 -10.53
N PRO A 92 17.18 -16.49 -10.35
CA PRO A 92 16.28 -17.08 -9.39
C PRO A 92 16.57 -16.67 -7.94
N GLY A 93 17.83 -16.30 -7.64
CA GLY A 93 18.27 -15.88 -6.31
C GLY A 93 17.57 -14.61 -5.85
N THR A 94 17.35 -13.65 -6.75
CA THR A 94 16.63 -12.40 -6.45
C THR A 94 15.13 -12.50 -6.70
N LEU A 95 14.71 -13.30 -7.69
CA LEU A 95 13.30 -13.47 -8.07
C LEU A 95 12.44 -14.04 -6.93
N TYR A 96 12.95 -15.06 -6.22
CA TYR A 96 12.22 -15.75 -5.16
C TYR A 96 12.65 -15.35 -3.74
N GLN A 97 13.61 -14.43 -3.62
CA GLN A 97 14.01 -13.84 -2.35
C GLN A 97 13.72 -12.33 -2.41
N PRO A 98 12.56 -11.90 -1.88
CA PRO A 98 12.22 -10.49 -1.82
C PRO A 98 13.28 -9.72 -1.04
N THR A 99 13.40 -8.44 -1.37
CA THR A 99 14.29 -7.51 -0.66
C THR A 99 14.03 -7.57 0.84
N ALA A 100 15.11 -7.60 1.62
CA ALA A 100 15.01 -7.52 3.08
C ALA A 100 14.25 -6.25 3.50
N THR A 101 13.44 -6.34 4.55
CA THR A 101 12.49 -5.28 4.92
C THR A 101 13.15 -3.93 5.22
N ASP A 102 14.40 -3.95 5.69
CA ASP A 102 15.22 -2.77 5.98
C ASP A 102 16.04 -2.28 4.77
N ALA A 103 16.13 -3.05 3.69
CA ALA A 103 16.98 -2.76 2.54
C ALA A 103 16.28 -2.06 1.37
N TYR A 104 14.93 -1.92 1.38
CA TYR A 104 14.19 -1.31 0.26
C TYR A 104 14.67 0.11 -0.11
N ARG A 105 15.04 0.92 0.88
CA ARG A 105 15.54 2.29 0.64
C ARG A 105 16.92 2.27 -0.01
N ASP A 106 17.78 1.36 0.41
CA ASP A 106 19.15 1.25 -0.10
C ASP A 106 19.16 0.68 -1.52
N GLU A 107 18.36 -0.35 -1.78
CA GLU A 107 18.14 -0.92 -3.11
C GLU A 107 17.55 0.11 -4.08
N LEU A 108 16.60 0.93 -3.62
CA LEU A 108 16.05 2.01 -4.42
C LEU A 108 17.11 3.07 -4.76
N ARG A 109 17.90 3.50 -3.76
CA ARG A 109 19.00 4.44 -4.00
C ARG A 109 19.99 3.88 -5.01
N GLN A 110 20.39 2.62 -4.87
CA GLN A 110 21.27 1.95 -5.81
C GLN A 110 20.69 1.90 -7.22
N TYR A 111 19.39 1.61 -7.34
CA TYR A 111 18.70 1.59 -8.63
C TYR A 111 18.69 2.98 -9.31
N LEU A 112 18.59 4.06 -8.53
CA LEU A 112 18.56 5.44 -9.03
C LEU A 112 19.95 6.02 -9.36
N LEU A 113 21.06 5.42 -8.92
CA LEU A 113 22.42 5.93 -9.18
C LEU A 113 22.75 6.09 -10.67
N ARG A 114 22.14 5.29 -11.54
CA ARG A 114 22.33 5.34 -12.99
C ARG A 114 21.44 6.36 -13.69
N VAL A 115 20.56 7.03 -12.97
CA VAL A 115 19.54 7.94 -13.52
C VAL A 115 19.98 9.38 -13.26
N PRO A 116 20.05 10.24 -14.28
CA PRO A 116 20.41 11.65 -14.09
C PRO A 116 19.46 12.35 -13.12
N GLU A 117 19.99 13.06 -12.11
CA GLU A 117 19.17 13.73 -11.08
C GLU A 117 18.31 14.87 -11.64
N GLU A 118 18.81 15.55 -12.68
CA GLU A 118 18.14 16.67 -13.35
C GLU A 118 17.03 16.23 -14.33
N ASP A 119 17.01 14.95 -14.72
CA ASP A 119 16.01 14.42 -15.66
C ASP A 119 14.82 13.82 -14.90
N GLU A 120 13.83 14.68 -14.65
CA GLU A 120 12.60 14.30 -13.95
C GLU A 120 11.89 13.11 -14.60
N GLU A 121 11.76 13.07 -15.93
CA GLU A 121 11.02 12.02 -16.62
C GLU A 121 11.67 10.65 -16.39
N GLN A 122 13.01 10.59 -16.49
CA GLN A 122 13.75 9.37 -16.21
C GLN A 122 13.68 8.96 -14.73
N GLN A 123 13.73 9.92 -13.80
CA GLN A 123 13.55 9.64 -12.37
C GLN A 123 12.15 9.04 -12.09
N LEU A 124 11.09 9.64 -12.64
CA LEU A 124 9.73 9.10 -12.49
C LEU A 124 9.61 7.68 -13.06
N GLU A 125 10.19 7.45 -14.24
CA GLU A 125 10.16 6.14 -14.88
C GLU A 125 10.93 5.10 -14.05
N ALA A 126 12.10 5.46 -13.52
CA ALA A 126 12.91 4.57 -12.69
C ALA A 126 12.20 4.15 -11.40
N LEU A 127 11.51 5.07 -10.71
CA LEU A 127 10.69 4.74 -9.53
C LEU A 127 9.59 3.72 -9.86
N ARG A 128 8.94 3.88 -11.02
CA ARG A 128 7.88 2.97 -11.47
C ARG A 128 8.44 1.60 -11.81
N GLN A 129 9.56 1.53 -12.52
CA GLN A 129 10.24 0.28 -12.85
C GLN A 129 10.65 -0.47 -11.58
N PHE A 130 11.28 0.22 -10.62
CA PHE A 130 11.66 -0.38 -9.35
C PHE A 130 10.44 -0.93 -8.61
N LYS A 131 9.36 -0.16 -8.48
CA LYS A 131 8.11 -0.64 -7.88
C LYS A 131 7.63 -1.94 -8.56
N GLN A 132 7.58 -1.97 -9.90
CA GLN A 132 7.11 -3.13 -10.63
C GLN A 132 8.00 -4.37 -10.41
N ALA A 133 9.32 -4.19 -10.39
CA ALA A 133 10.27 -5.27 -10.09
C ALA A 133 10.07 -5.84 -8.68
N GLN A 134 9.92 -4.97 -7.68
CA GLN A 134 9.67 -5.41 -6.29
C GLN A 134 8.31 -6.10 -6.14
N LEU A 135 7.26 -5.60 -6.79
CA LEU A 135 5.95 -6.28 -6.80
C LEU A 135 6.03 -7.68 -7.41
N LEU A 136 6.79 -7.84 -8.50
CA LEU A 136 7.02 -9.14 -9.13
C LEU A 136 7.74 -10.08 -8.16
N ARG A 137 8.82 -9.63 -7.52
CA ARG A 137 9.60 -10.45 -6.56
C ARG A 137 8.75 -10.88 -5.36
N ILE A 138 7.94 -9.96 -4.80
CA ILE A 138 7.02 -10.27 -3.70
C ILE A 138 5.98 -11.31 -4.15
N ALA A 139 5.36 -11.12 -5.31
CA ALA A 139 4.35 -12.05 -5.83
C ALA A 139 4.93 -13.42 -6.21
N ALA A 140 6.14 -13.44 -6.80
CA ALA A 140 6.83 -14.67 -7.15
C ALA A 140 7.22 -15.48 -5.90
N ALA A 141 7.68 -14.81 -4.84
CA ALA A 141 8.00 -15.45 -3.57
C ALA A 141 6.77 -15.97 -2.82
N ASP A 142 5.64 -15.25 -2.89
CA ASP A 142 4.35 -15.71 -2.35
C ASP A 142 3.89 -16.98 -3.08
N ILE A 143 3.86 -16.95 -4.41
CA ILE A 143 3.51 -18.10 -5.27
C ILE A 143 4.44 -19.31 -5.03
N ALA A 144 5.73 -19.07 -4.84
CA ALA A 144 6.72 -20.14 -4.60
C ALA A 144 6.73 -20.64 -3.15
N GLY A 145 5.98 -19.99 -2.24
CA GLY A 145 5.97 -20.31 -0.81
C GLY A 145 7.27 -19.96 -0.07
N THR A 146 8.15 -19.15 -0.67
CA THR A 146 9.39 -18.67 -0.04
C THR A 146 9.18 -17.44 0.83
N LEU A 147 8.08 -16.70 0.61
CA LEU A 147 7.58 -15.65 1.49
C LEU A 147 6.25 -16.10 2.11
N PRO A 148 6.12 -16.20 3.45
CA PRO A 148 4.82 -16.46 4.06
C PRO A 148 3.83 -15.34 3.71
N VAL A 149 2.61 -15.70 3.29
CA VAL A 149 1.57 -14.73 2.90
C VAL A 149 1.30 -13.67 3.98
N MET A 150 1.43 -14.05 5.26
CA MET A 150 1.38 -13.16 6.43
C MET A 150 2.31 -11.94 6.34
N LYS A 151 3.43 -12.07 5.60
CA LYS A 151 4.48 -11.08 5.39
C LYS A 151 4.33 -10.27 4.11
N VAL A 152 3.40 -10.62 3.21
CA VAL A 152 3.18 -9.89 1.96
C VAL A 152 2.83 -8.42 2.22
N SER A 153 1.86 -8.16 3.11
CA SER A 153 1.51 -6.78 3.49
C SER A 153 2.67 -6.03 4.15
N ASP A 154 3.54 -6.71 4.90
CA ASP A 154 4.74 -6.09 5.49
C ASP A 154 5.67 -5.59 4.38
N HIS A 155 6.02 -6.47 3.42
CA HIS A 155 6.89 -6.12 2.28
C HIS A 155 6.29 -5.00 1.41
N LEU A 156 4.98 -5.04 1.14
CA LEU A 156 4.31 -3.99 0.38
C LEU A 156 4.31 -2.65 1.12
N THR A 157 4.18 -2.66 2.45
CA THR A 157 4.25 -1.46 3.29
C THR A 157 5.65 -0.86 3.29
N TRP A 158 6.69 -1.68 3.50
CA TRP A 158 8.08 -1.21 3.43
C TRP A 158 8.45 -0.66 2.05
N LEU A 159 7.99 -1.31 0.98
CA LEU A 159 8.15 -0.81 -0.38
C LEU A 159 7.49 0.56 -0.56
N ALA A 160 6.24 0.72 -0.11
CA ALA A 160 5.53 2.00 -0.20
C ALA A 160 6.24 3.11 0.57
N GLU A 161 6.76 2.84 1.77
CA GLU A 161 7.53 3.81 2.54
C GLU A 161 8.84 4.22 1.85
N ALA A 162 9.56 3.28 1.25
CA ALA A 162 10.74 3.60 0.45
C ALA A 162 10.40 4.47 -0.77
N MET A 163 9.25 4.22 -1.42
CA MET A 163 8.76 5.07 -2.52
C MET A 163 8.39 6.47 -2.02
N ILE A 164 7.74 6.59 -0.85
CA ILE A 164 7.41 7.88 -0.23
C ILE A 164 8.68 8.68 0.06
N ASP A 165 9.69 8.05 0.68
CA ASP A 165 10.99 8.68 0.97
C ASP A 165 11.62 9.28 -0.30
N ALA A 166 11.69 8.50 -1.38
CA ALA A 166 12.27 8.95 -2.64
C ALA A 166 11.44 10.04 -3.34
N VAL A 167 10.11 9.94 -3.32
CA VAL A 167 9.23 10.97 -3.92
C VAL A 167 9.34 12.28 -3.15
N VAL A 168 9.37 12.24 -1.82
CA VAL A 168 9.56 13.44 -1.00
C VAL A 168 10.95 14.03 -1.25
N GLN A 169 11.99 13.20 -1.34
CA GLN A 169 13.34 13.64 -1.70
C GLN A 169 13.36 14.39 -3.04
N GLN A 170 12.77 13.79 -4.09
CA GLN A 170 12.74 14.38 -5.42
C GLN A 170 11.95 15.70 -5.44
N ALA A 171 10.77 15.72 -4.82
CA ALA A 171 9.95 16.92 -4.73
C ALA A 171 10.68 18.03 -3.94
N TRP A 172 11.37 17.66 -2.85
CA TRP A 172 12.15 18.58 -2.03
C TRP A 172 13.25 19.25 -2.85
N THR A 173 14.09 18.47 -3.54
CA THR A 173 15.18 19.00 -4.38
C THR A 173 14.64 20.01 -5.40
N GLN A 174 13.53 19.70 -6.06
CA GLN A 174 12.92 20.57 -7.06
C GLN A 174 12.34 21.85 -6.45
N MET A 175 11.72 21.78 -5.27
CA MET A 175 11.21 22.97 -4.59
C MET A 175 12.36 23.86 -4.11
N VAL A 176 13.42 23.27 -3.54
CA VAL A 176 14.59 24.00 -3.05
C VAL A 176 15.36 24.67 -4.18
N ALA A 177 15.57 23.98 -5.31
CA ALA A 177 16.22 24.58 -6.48
C ALA A 177 15.50 25.85 -6.97
N ARG A 178 14.18 25.92 -6.80
CA ARG A 178 13.35 27.02 -7.30
C ARG A 178 13.14 28.15 -6.27
N TYR A 179 12.99 27.81 -5.00
CA TYR A 179 12.54 28.74 -3.96
C TYR A 179 13.54 28.90 -2.81
N GLY A 180 14.59 28.09 -2.77
CA GLY A 180 15.41 27.89 -1.57
C GLY A 180 14.65 27.08 -0.51
N GLN A 181 15.16 27.09 0.71
CA GLN A 181 14.57 26.42 1.87
C GLN A 181 13.85 27.43 2.77
N PRO A 182 12.77 27.03 3.47
CA PRO A 182 12.20 27.86 4.53
C PRO A 182 13.24 28.23 5.60
N ALA A 183 13.43 29.52 5.88
CA ALA A 183 14.52 30.02 6.72
C ALA A 183 14.53 29.48 8.16
N HIS A 184 13.37 29.04 8.69
CA HIS A 184 13.31 28.41 10.02
C HIS A 184 14.03 27.05 10.14
N LEU A 185 14.52 26.51 9.02
CA LEU A 185 15.24 25.24 9.00
C LEU A 185 16.74 25.37 9.27
N ASP A 186 17.30 26.59 9.33
CA ASP A 186 18.75 26.79 9.50
C ASP A 186 19.31 26.11 10.77
N GLU A 187 18.51 25.99 11.83
CA GLU A 187 18.87 25.32 13.09
C GLU A 187 18.28 23.90 13.22
N ARG A 188 17.64 23.37 12.18
CA ARG A 188 16.94 22.08 12.20
C ARG A 188 17.59 21.08 11.25
N GLN A 189 17.91 19.89 11.76
CA GLN A 189 18.43 18.81 10.91
C GLN A 189 17.37 18.19 9.97
N GLY A 190 16.09 18.39 10.29
CA GLY A 190 14.94 17.90 9.54
C GLY A 190 14.34 18.92 8.59
N ARG A 191 13.30 18.50 7.86
CA ARG A 191 12.64 19.31 6.82
C ARG A 191 11.41 20.07 7.30
N GLY A 192 10.96 19.88 8.55
CA GLY A 192 9.72 20.50 9.04
C GLY A 192 8.48 20.05 8.27
N PHE A 193 8.51 18.84 7.69
CA PHE A 193 7.45 18.26 6.88
C PHE A 193 7.27 16.78 7.20
N ALA A 194 6.03 16.33 7.29
CA ALA A 194 5.68 14.95 7.54
C ALA A 194 4.58 14.46 6.60
N VAL A 195 4.66 13.17 6.26
CA VAL A 195 3.62 12.39 5.60
C VAL A 195 3.06 11.42 6.62
N VAL A 196 1.75 11.45 6.82
CA VAL A 196 1.04 10.53 7.71
C VAL A 196 0.24 9.54 6.85
N GLY A 197 0.53 8.25 7.03
CA GLY A 197 -0.21 7.18 6.37
C GLY A 197 -1.44 6.81 7.18
N TYR A 198 -2.60 6.82 6.53
CA TYR A 198 -3.89 6.35 7.04
C TYR A 198 -4.25 4.99 6.44
N GLY A 199 -5.44 4.48 6.80
CA GLY A 199 -6.04 3.32 6.15
C GLY A 199 -5.11 2.10 6.15
N LYS A 200 -4.98 1.47 4.97
CA LYS A 200 -4.18 0.25 4.80
C LYS A 200 -2.69 0.49 5.01
N LEU A 201 -2.15 1.63 4.58
CA LEU A 201 -0.73 1.97 4.77
C LEU A 201 -0.42 2.15 6.27
N GLY A 202 -1.25 2.94 6.96
CA GLY A 202 -1.08 3.21 8.38
C GLY A 202 -1.24 1.96 9.24
N GLY A 203 -2.12 1.05 8.83
CA GLY A 203 -2.39 -0.21 9.52
C GLY A 203 -1.67 -1.46 8.98
N TRP A 204 -0.57 -1.32 8.22
CA TRP A 204 0.25 -2.45 7.74
C TRP A 204 -0.55 -3.53 6.98
N GLU A 205 -1.43 -3.08 6.09
CA GLU A 205 -2.41 -3.91 5.37
C GLU A 205 -2.44 -3.61 3.87
N LEU A 206 -1.32 -3.14 3.30
CA LEU A 206 -1.25 -2.96 1.85
C LEU A 206 -1.39 -4.32 1.12
N GLY A 207 -2.03 -4.26 -0.05
CA GLY A 207 -2.12 -5.32 -1.05
C GLY A 207 -1.58 -4.83 -2.41
N TYR A 208 -1.38 -5.73 -3.37
CA TYR A 208 -0.63 -5.45 -4.62
C TYR A 208 -1.07 -4.21 -5.41
N SER A 209 -2.37 -3.90 -5.40
CA SER A 209 -2.97 -2.75 -6.11
C SER A 209 -3.55 -1.69 -5.16
N SER A 210 -3.01 -1.58 -3.95
CA SER A 210 -3.53 -0.62 -2.96
C SER A 210 -3.17 0.83 -3.26
N ASP A 211 -4.15 1.70 -3.08
CA ASP A 211 -3.94 3.15 -2.94
C ASP A 211 -3.21 3.48 -1.64
N LEU A 212 -2.60 4.67 -1.58
CA LEU A 212 -1.97 5.22 -0.38
C LEU A 212 -2.83 6.35 0.19
N ASP A 213 -3.38 6.14 1.38
CA ASP A 213 -4.13 7.17 2.11
C ASP A 213 -3.14 8.10 2.84
N LEU A 214 -2.89 9.31 2.31
CA LEU A 214 -1.86 10.21 2.80
C LEU A 214 -2.40 11.57 3.22
N ILE A 215 -1.94 12.10 4.35
CA ILE A 215 -2.08 13.52 4.69
C ILE A 215 -0.70 14.14 4.95
N PHE A 216 -0.59 15.45 4.77
CA PHE A 216 0.67 16.17 4.87
C PHE A 216 0.62 17.19 6.01
N LEU A 217 1.67 17.19 6.84
CA LEU A 217 1.81 18.11 7.96
C LEU A 217 3.11 18.93 7.82
N HIS A 218 3.10 20.14 8.35
CA HIS A 218 4.29 20.94 8.60
C HIS A 218 4.22 21.57 9.99
N ASP A 219 5.32 22.11 10.49
CA ASP A 219 5.35 22.92 11.73
C ASP A 219 5.96 24.31 11.50
N CYS A 220 5.96 24.76 10.24
CA CYS A 220 6.37 26.10 9.83
C CYS A 220 5.64 27.22 10.62
N PRO A 221 6.39 28.08 11.33
CA PRO A 221 5.86 29.29 11.94
C PRO A 221 5.19 30.22 10.90
N MET A 222 4.40 31.16 11.38
CA MET A 222 3.98 32.31 10.56
C MET A 222 5.20 33.20 10.26
N ASP A 223 5.11 33.98 9.19
CA ASP A 223 6.12 35.00 8.81
C ASP A 223 7.51 34.44 8.44
N VAL A 224 7.61 33.13 8.18
CA VAL A 224 8.82 32.51 7.62
C VAL A 224 8.79 32.62 6.11
N MET A 225 9.90 33.08 5.53
CA MET A 225 10.12 33.10 4.08
C MET A 225 11.15 32.06 3.66
N THR A 226 11.19 31.73 2.36
CA THR A 226 12.24 30.88 1.78
C THR A 226 13.47 31.70 1.38
N ASN A 227 14.66 31.10 1.46
CA ASN A 227 15.94 31.79 1.27
C ASN A 227 16.54 31.73 -0.15
N GLY A 228 15.74 31.37 -1.17
CA GLY A 228 16.20 31.30 -2.57
C GLY A 228 15.91 32.56 -3.38
N GLU A 229 16.33 32.58 -4.65
CA GLU A 229 16.17 33.74 -5.55
C GLU A 229 14.72 34.20 -5.70
N ARG A 230 13.78 33.26 -5.64
CA ARG A 230 12.34 33.53 -5.62
C ARG A 230 11.78 33.26 -4.23
N GLU A 231 11.80 34.29 -3.40
CA GLU A 231 11.23 34.27 -2.06
C GLU A 231 9.71 34.03 -2.08
N ILE A 232 9.25 33.09 -1.25
CA ILE A 232 7.83 32.82 -0.99
C ILE A 232 7.61 32.54 0.50
N ASP A 233 6.36 32.64 0.94
CA ASP A 233 5.94 32.22 2.27
C ASP A 233 6.24 30.73 2.52
N GLY A 234 6.74 30.40 3.71
CA GLY A 234 7.17 29.05 4.08
C GLY A 234 6.02 28.04 4.10
N ARG A 235 4.80 28.44 4.48
CA ARG A 235 3.63 27.56 4.41
C ARG A 235 3.21 27.34 2.96
N GLN A 236 3.35 28.37 2.11
CA GLN A 236 3.17 28.21 0.66
C GLN A 236 4.20 27.26 0.05
N PHE A 237 5.44 27.25 0.54
CA PHE A 237 6.46 26.28 0.13
C PHE A 237 6.00 24.84 0.41
N TYR A 238 5.56 24.54 1.64
CA TYR A 238 5.08 23.20 2.00
C TYR A 238 3.81 22.80 1.24
N LEU A 239 2.93 23.75 0.92
CA LEU A 239 1.77 23.48 0.06
C LEU A 239 2.21 23.06 -1.35
N ARG A 240 3.16 23.78 -1.94
CA ARG A 240 3.72 23.43 -3.27
C ARG A 240 4.46 22.10 -3.23
N LEU A 241 5.18 21.81 -2.15
CA LEU A 241 5.83 20.52 -1.94
C LEU A 241 4.81 19.37 -1.93
N ALA A 242 3.72 19.49 -1.16
CA ALA A 242 2.66 18.50 -1.12
C ALA A 242 2.00 18.32 -2.49
N GLN A 243 1.71 19.41 -3.21
CA GLN A 243 1.19 19.35 -4.59
C GLN A 243 2.14 18.63 -5.53
N ARG A 244 3.45 18.86 -5.38
CA ARG A 244 4.47 18.21 -6.20
C ARG A 244 4.58 16.73 -5.91
N ILE A 245 4.53 16.32 -4.64
CA ILE A 245 4.47 14.93 -4.22
C ILE A 245 3.27 14.22 -4.88
N MET A 246 2.08 14.80 -4.80
CA MET A 246 0.87 14.27 -5.45
C MET A 246 1.05 14.10 -6.97
N HIS A 247 1.69 15.07 -7.62
CA HIS A 247 1.99 15.01 -9.05
C HIS A 247 2.96 13.86 -9.39
N LEU A 248 4.08 13.73 -8.65
CA LEU A 248 5.08 12.68 -8.91
C LEU A 248 4.49 11.27 -8.77
N PHE A 249 3.56 11.07 -7.83
CA PHE A 249 2.84 9.81 -7.67
C PHE A 249 1.89 9.51 -8.84
N SER A 250 1.11 10.50 -9.27
CA SER A 250 -0.02 10.33 -10.20
C SER A 250 0.30 10.51 -11.69
N THR A 251 1.43 11.16 -12.03
CA THR A 251 1.83 11.35 -13.44
C THR A 251 2.01 10.01 -14.14
N ARG A 252 1.52 9.89 -15.38
CA ARG A 252 1.63 8.66 -16.15
C ARG A 252 2.85 8.70 -17.07
N THR A 253 3.76 7.73 -16.92
CA THR A 253 4.89 7.48 -17.83
C THR A 253 4.65 6.20 -18.64
N SER A 254 5.65 5.72 -19.39
CA SER A 254 5.59 4.43 -20.08
C SER A 254 5.26 3.26 -19.16
N SER A 255 5.73 3.29 -17.91
CA SER A 255 5.44 2.27 -16.90
C SER A 255 4.19 2.55 -16.05
N GLY A 256 3.34 3.50 -16.45
CA GLY A 256 2.08 3.83 -15.77
C GLY A 256 2.26 4.90 -14.69
N ILE A 257 1.49 4.80 -13.60
CA ILE A 257 1.60 5.70 -12.44
C ILE A 257 2.38 5.02 -11.32
N LEU A 258 2.89 5.77 -10.34
CA LEU A 258 3.61 5.19 -9.22
C LEU A 258 2.64 4.61 -8.18
N TYR A 259 1.76 5.43 -7.61
CA TYR A 259 0.65 5.00 -6.75
C TYR A 259 -0.54 5.95 -6.95
N GLU A 260 -1.76 5.43 -6.83
CA GLU A 260 -2.91 6.28 -6.54
C GLU A 260 -2.79 6.77 -5.10
N VAL A 261 -3.05 8.06 -4.87
CA VAL A 261 -2.97 8.68 -3.55
C VAL A 261 -4.30 9.29 -3.19
N ASP A 262 -4.83 8.90 -2.03
CA ASP A 262 -6.05 9.45 -1.46
C ASP A 262 -5.73 10.38 -0.28
N ALA A 263 -6.00 11.67 -0.45
CA ALA A 263 -5.79 12.68 0.58
C ALA A 263 -7.09 13.17 1.23
N ARG A 264 -8.20 12.42 1.10
CA ARG A 264 -9.53 12.85 1.57
C ARG A 264 -9.72 12.79 3.08
N LEU A 265 -8.83 12.11 3.81
CA LEU A 265 -8.87 12.01 5.28
C LEU A 265 -8.16 13.17 6.01
N ARG A 266 -7.70 14.18 5.28
CA ARG A 266 -7.14 15.41 5.88
C ARG A 266 -8.25 16.27 6.51
N PRO A 267 -7.93 17.18 7.44
CA PRO A 267 -8.90 18.10 8.02
C PRO A 267 -9.79 18.78 6.96
N SER A 268 -11.11 18.76 7.16
CA SER A 268 -12.12 19.29 6.22
C SER A 268 -12.15 18.60 4.84
N GLY A 269 -11.55 17.41 4.74
CA GLY A 269 -11.55 16.55 3.56
C GLY A 269 -11.10 17.27 2.29
N ALA A 270 -11.82 17.07 1.19
CA ALA A 270 -11.50 17.66 -0.11
C ALA A 270 -11.53 19.20 -0.12
N ALA A 271 -12.29 19.83 0.79
CA ALA A 271 -12.39 21.28 0.93
C ALA A 271 -11.24 21.88 1.77
N GLY A 272 -10.53 21.05 2.55
CA GLY A 272 -9.40 21.48 3.36
C GLY A 272 -8.12 21.70 2.57
N MET A 273 -7.20 22.45 3.18
CA MET A 273 -5.85 22.64 2.65
C MET A 273 -5.14 21.29 2.50
N LEU A 274 -4.33 21.15 1.45
CA LEU A 274 -3.61 19.90 1.18
C LEU A 274 -2.56 19.59 2.26
N VAL A 275 -1.99 20.63 2.88
CA VAL A 275 -1.07 20.54 4.00
C VAL A 275 -1.60 21.36 5.17
N THR A 276 -1.40 20.88 6.39
CA THR A 276 -1.88 21.54 7.62
C THR A 276 -0.71 21.71 8.59
N SER A 277 -0.70 22.79 9.38
CA SER A 277 0.26 22.84 10.49
C SER A 277 -0.09 21.80 11.55
N ALA A 278 0.90 21.23 12.24
CA ALA A 278 0.65 20.25 13.30
C ALA A 278 -0.25 20.82 14.42
N ASP A 279 -0.13 22.11 14.74
CA ASP A 279 -1.00 22.77 15.73
C ASP A 279 -2.43 22.92 15.24
N ALA A 280 -2.65 23.32 13.97
CA ALA A 280 -4.00 23.40 13.40
C ALA A 280 -4.63 22.02 13.22
N PHE A 281 -3.82 20.99 12.94
CA PHE A 281 -4.27 19.61 12.94
C PHE A 281 -4.73 19.18 14.35
N ALA A 282 -3.97 19.52 15.38
CA ALA A 282 -4.34 19.23 16.77
C ALA A 282 -5.66 19.92 17.16
N ASP A 283 -5.78 21.21 16.85
CA ASP A 283 -6.98 22.01 17.13
C ASP A 283 -8.22 21.45 16.42
N TYR A 284 -8.10 21.14 15.13
CA TYR A 284 -9.17 20.51 14.36
C TYR A 284 -9.61 19.16 14.96
N GLN A 285 -8.64 18.30 15.31
CA GLN A 285 -8.95 17.00 15.88
C GLN A 285 -9.62 17.08 17.26
N GLN A 286 -9.35 18.15 18.03
CA GLN A 286 -9.96 18.36 19.35
C GLN A 286 -11.37 18.96 19.28
N HIS A 287 -11.60 19.89 18.34
CA HIS A 287 -12.78 20.74 18.36
C HIS A 287 -13.78 20.49 17.23
N GLU A 288 -13.32 19.95 16.08
CA GLU A 288 -14.15 19.84 14.86
C GLU A 288 -14.33 18.40 14.36
N ALA A 289 -13.34 17.53 14.59
CA ALA A 289 -13.33 16.19 14.01
C ALA A 289 -14.45 15.30 14.56
N TRP A 290 -15.08 14.55 13.66
CA TRP A 290 -16.12 13.59 14.01
C TRP A 290 -15.52 12.29 14.58
N THR A 291 -16.34 11.51 15.30
CA THR A 291 -15.92 10.19 15.83
C THR A 291 -15.34 9.26 14.76
N TRP A 292 -15.87 9.28 13.53
CA TRP A 292 -15.34 8.44 12.44
C TRP A 292 -13.94 8.90 11.97
N GLU A 293 -13.60 10.18 12.12
CA GLU A 293 -12.24 10.68 11.85
C GLU A 293 -11.27 10.23 12.94
N HIS A 294 -11.72 10.23 14.21
CA HIS A 294 -10.95 9.64 15.30
C HIS A 294 -10.76 8.13 15.11
N GLN A 295 -11.76 7.41 14.58
CA GLN A 295 -11.61 6.00 14.20
C GLN A 295 -10.53 5.82 13.12
N ALA A 296 -10.53 6.66 12.09
CA ALA A 296 -9.49 6.64 11.06
C ALA A 296 -8.09 6.95 11.64
N LEU A 297 -8.01 7.90 12.58
CA LEU A 297 -6.78 8.30 13.26
C LEU A 297 -6.17 7.17 14.12
N VAL A 298 -6.96 6.19 14.59
CA VAL A 298 -6.43 4.98 15.26
C VAL A 298 -5.42 4.28 14.34
N ARG A 299 -5.69 4.23 13.03
CA ARG A 299 -4.80 3.58 12.05
C ARG A 299 -3.69 4.49 11.53
N ALA A 300 -3.70 5.76 11.88
CA ALA A 300 -2.73 6.71 11.35
C ALA A 300 -1.36 6.61 12.04
N ARG A 301 -0.29 6.75 11.25
CA ARG A 301 1.09 6.89 11.74
C ARG A 301 1.94 7.69 10.78
N VAL A 302 3.02 8.29 11.27
CA VAL A 302 4.01 8.93 10.39
C VAL A 302 4.73 7.86 9.58
N VAL A 303 4.80 8.08 8.26
CA VAL A 303 5.52 7.23 7.29
C VAL A 303 6.72 7.96 6.67
N TYR A 304 6.78 9.28 6.85
CA TYR A 304 7.92 10.12 6.53
C TYR A 304 7.88 11.35 7.44
N GLY A 305 8.98 11.74 8.05
CA GLY A 305 9.06 12.93 8.88
C GLY A 305 10.33 12.94 9.71
N ASP A 306 10.76 14.13 10.14
CA ASP A 306 11.85 14.23 11.10
C ASP A 306 11.38 13.90 12.53
N PRO A 307 12.30 13.60 13.47
CA PRO A 307 11.94 13.17 14.82
C PRO A 307 11.06 14.15 15.59
N GLN A 308 11.23 15.45 15.37
CA GLN A 308 10.48 16.50 16.07
C GLN A 308 9.01 16.48 15.63
N LEU A 309 8.75 16.55 14.33
CA LEU A 309 7.38 16.56 13.81
C LEU A 309 6.68 15.20 14.00
N THR A 310 7.46 14.11 13.98
CA THR A 310 6.96 12.77 14.33
C THR A 310 6.47 12.73 15.78
N SER A 311 7.29 13.22 16.71
CA SER A 311 6.92 13.27 18.13
C SER A 311 5.71 14.17 18.38
N GLN A 312 5.59 15.28 17.65
CA GLN A 312 4.44 16.18 17.74
C GLN A 312 3.16 15.48 17.26
N PHE A 313 3.18 14.82 16.10
CA PHE A 313 2.03 14.04 15.62
C PHE A 313 1.65 12.93 16.60
N ASP A 314 2.62 12.16 17.09
CA ASP A 314 2.37 11.06 18.02
C ASP A 314 1.73 11.55 19.34
N ALA A 315 2.19 12.70 19.84
CA ALA A 315 1.60 13.34 21.01
C ALA A 315 0.16 13.79 20.76
N VAL A 316 -0.12 14.40 19.60
CA VAL A 316 -1.48 14.80 19.20
C VAL A 316 -2.38 13.57 19.08
N ARG A 317 -2.00 12.58 18.27
CA ARG A 317 -2.76 11.33 18.11
C ARG A 317 -3.04 10.69 19.46
N ARG A 318 -2.02 10.55 20.31
CA ARG A 318 -2.18 9.98 21.65
C ARG A 318 -3.20 10.77 22.47
N THR A 319 -3.12 12.10 22.47
CA THR A 319 -4.07 12.97 23.18
C THR A 319 -5.51 12.68 22.75
N ILE A 320 -5.77 12.65 21.43
CA ILE A 320 -7.11 12.37 20.87
C ILE A 320 -7.59 10.96 21.23
N MET A 321 -6.72 9.95 21.14
CA MET A 321 -7.10 8.58 21.52
C MET A 321 -7.48 8.51 23.01
N THR A 322 -6.75 9.21 23.88
CA THR A 322 -6.97 9.22 25.33
C THR A 322 -8.04 10.20 25.83
N THR A 323 -8.78 10.87 24.94
CA THR A 323 -9.93 11.69 25.33
C THR A 323 -11.01 10.81 25.97
N ALA A 324 -11.53 11.23 27.13
CA ALA A 324 -12.63 10.54 27.80
C ALA A 324 -13.91 10.63 26.95
N ARG A 325 -14.57 9.49 26.72
CA ARG A 325 -15.79 9.39 25.91
C ARG A 325 -16.88 8.67 26.68
N ASP A 326 -18.13 9.09 26.50
CA ASP A 326 -19.27 8.31 26.98
C ASP A 326 -19.34 7.00 26.20
N GLY A 327 -19.21 5.88 26.90
CA GLY A 327 -19.04 4.57 26.28
C GLY A 327 -20.24 4.12 25.45
N LYS A 328 -21.47 4.51 25.85
CA LYS A 328 -22.71 4.13 25.15
C LYS A 328 -22.93 4.98 23.89
N THR A 329 -22.64 6.27 23.98
CA THR A 329 -22.68 7.19 22.83
C THR A 329 -21.67 6.75 21.78
N LEU A 330 -20.41 6.54 22.15
CA LEU A 330 -19.37 6.05 21.25
C LEU A 330 -19.73 4.70 20.60
N GLN A 331 -20.26 3.75 21.39
CA GLN A 331 -20.68 2.45 20.86
C GLN A 331 -21.77 2.60 19.78
N THR A 332 -22.73 3.50 20.01
CA THR A 332 -23.83 3.78 19.08
C THR A 332 -23.31 4.42 17.80
N GLU A 333 -22.46 5.44 17.90
CA GLU A 333 -21.87 6.13 16.74
C GLU A 333 -21.07 5.17 15.85
N VAL A 334 -20.24 4.31 16.45
CA VAL A 334 -19.44 3.32 15.69
C VAL A 334 -20.34 2.30 15.00
N ARG A 335 -21.37 1.78 15.69
CA ARG A 335 -22.30 0.80 15.12
C ARG A 335 -23.08 1.41 13.95
N GLU A 336 -23.68 2.59 14.14
CA GLU A 336 -24.47 3.26 13.10
C GLU A 336 -23.62 3.61 11.87
N MET A 337 -22.39 4.08 12.09
CA MET A 337 -21.46 4.34 10.98
C MET A 337 -21.12 3.07 10.21
N ARG A 338 -20.88 1.94 10.91
CA ARG A 338 -20.59 0.67 10.25
C ARG A 338 -21.75 0.17 9.40
N GLU A 339 -22.96 0.24 9.92
CA GLU A 339 -24.19 -0.17 9.22
C GLU A 339 -24.41 0.69 7.97
N LYS A 340 -24.22 2.01 8.10
CA LYS A 340 -24.27 2.95 6.97
C LYS A 340 -23.23 2.61 5.89
N MET A 341 -21.99 2.30 6.28
CA MET A 341 -20.95 1.88 5.34
C MET A 341 -21.30 0.55 4.66
N ARG A 342 -21.82 -0.43 5.41
CA ARG A 342 -22.24 -1.73 4.86
C ARG A 342 -23.30 -1.58 3.77
N ALA A 343 -24.28 -0.69 3.98
CA ALA A 343 -25.33 -0.45 3.01
C ALA A 343 -24.83 0.12 1.66
N HIS A 344 -23.69 0.82 1.65
CA HIS A 344 -23.11 1.42 0.44
C HIS A 344 -22.02 0.57 -0.21
N LEU A 345 -21.25 -0.19 0.61
CA LEU A 345 -20.05 -0.91 0.17
C LEU A 345 -20.21 -2.44 0.14
N GLY A 346 -21.20 -3.00 0.82
CA GLY A 346 -21.43 -4.44 0.90
C GLY A 346 -21.82 -5.06 -0.44
N ASN A 347 -21.63 -6.39 -0.56
CA ASN A 347 -21.94 -7.08 -1.81
C ASN A 347 -23.45 -7.05 -2.09
N LYS A 348 -23.82 -6.72 -3.33
CA LYS A 348 -25.22 -6.74 -3.79
C LYS A 348 -25.74 -8.18 -3.99
N HIS A 349 -24.86 -9.16 -4.07
CA HIS A 349 -25.16 -10.58 -4.27
C HIS A 349 -25.22 -11.32 -2.93
N ARG A 350 -26.42 -11.71 -2.49
CA ARG A 350 -26.67 -12.37 -1.18
C ARG A 350 -26.06 -13.77 -1.05
N ASP A 351 -25.67 -14.38 -2.16
CA ASP A 351 -25.04 -15.70 -2.26
C ASP A 351 -23.50 -15.66 -2.20
N ARG A 352 -22.93 -14.46 -2.05
CA ARG A 352 -21.50 -14.22 -1.91
C ARG A 352 -21.18 -13.56 -0.58
N PHE A 353 -19.96 -13.79 -0.12
CA PHE A 353 -19.39 -13.13 1.04
C PHE A 353 -18.27 -12.20 0.57
N ASP A 354 -18.44 -10.88 0.72
CA ASP A 354 -17.35 -9.92 0.60
C ASP A 354 -16.47 -9.97 1.85
N ILE A 355 -15.22 -10.37 1.64
CA ILE A 355 -14.26 -10.62 2.72
C ILE A 355 -14.02 -9.36 3.57
N LYS A 356 -14.14 -8.18 2.96
CA LYS A 356 -13.90 -6.91 3.64
C LYS A 356 -15.19 -6.29 4.18
N ALA A 357 -16.20 -6.18 3.33
CA ALA A 357 -17.35 -5.30 3.57
C ALA A 357 -18.52 -5.95 4.31
N ASP A 358 -18.67 -7.27 4.24
CA ASP A 358 -19.83 -7.98 4.81
C ASP A 358 -19.65 -8.32 6.30
N GLU A 359 -20.72 -8.84 6.91
CA GLU A 359 -20.75 -9.23 8.32
C GLU A 359 -19.78 -10.39 8.63
N GLY A 360 -18.94 -10.17 9.64
CA GLY A 360 -17.85 -11.07 10.00
C GLY A 360 -16.58 -10.89 9.16
N GLY A 361 -16.53 -9.86 8.31
CA GLY A 361 -15.37 -9.52 7.48
C GLY A 361 -14.34 -8.63 8.16
N ILE A 362 -13.32 -8.24 7.40
CA ILE A 362 -12.17 -7.45 7.88
C ILE A 362 -12.61 -6.11 8.50
N THR A 363 -13.54 -5.39 7.87
CA THR A 363 -13.96 -4.08 8.37
C THR A 363 -14.73 -4.16 9.69
N ASP A 364 -15.38 -5.30 10.01
CA ASP A 364 -15.96 -5.50 11.35
C ASP A 364 -14.85 -5.60 12.41
N ILE A 365 -13.75 -6.30 12.12
CA ILE A 365 -12.60 -6.42 13.03
C ILE A 365 -11.93 -5.07 13.24
N GLU A 366 -11.70 -4.32 12.15
CA GLU A 366 -11.15 -2.96 12.20
C GLU A 366 -11.99 -2.06 13.12
N PHE A 367 -13.31 -2.09 12.97
CA PHE A 367 -14.22 -1.28 13.77
C PHE A 367 -14.23 -1.70 15.25
N ILE A 368 -14.14 -3.00 15.55
CA ILE A 368 -13.99 -3.50 16.93
C ILE A 368 -12.69 -2.95 17.55
N ALA A 369 -11.57 -3.08 16.86
CA ALA A 369 -10.27 -2.60 17.34
C ALA A 369 -10.29 -1.08 17.58
N GLN A 370 -10.78 -0.30 16.62
CA GLN A 370 -10.89 1.16 16.72
C GLN A 370 -11.81 1.59 17.88
N TYR A 371 -12.98 0.97 18.00
CA TYR A 371 -13.91 1.23 19.09
C TYR A 371 -13.26 1.03 20.45
N LEU A 372 -12.60 -0.10 20.66
CA LEU A 372 -11.99 -0.43 21.95
C LEU A 372 -10.83 0.50 22.28
N VAL A 373 -10.02 0.91 21.30
CA VAL A 373 -8.99 1.94 21.51
C VAL A 373 -9.63 3.25 21.93
N LEU A 374 -10.61 3.78 21.19
CA LEU A 374 -11.25 5.06 21.50
C LEU A 374 -12.01 5.06 22.84
N ARG A 375 -12.56 3.90 23.23
CA ARG A 375 -13.28 3.71 24.49
C ARG A 375 -12.35 3.65 25.69
N TYR A 376 -11.27 2.87 25.59
CA TYR A 376 -10.47 2.48 26.76
C TYR A 376 -9.09 3.14 26.83
N ALA A 377 -8.63 3.86 25.80
CA ALA A 377 -7.29 4.47 25.82
C ALA A 377 -7.15 5.57 26.89
N HIS A 378 -8.25 6.23 27.30
CA HIS A 378 -8.22 7.15 28.44
C HIS A 378 -7.73 6.47 29.72
N GLU A 379 -8.24 5.27 30.01
CA GLU A 379 -7.87 4.47 31.18
C GLU A 379 -6.57 3.67 30.96
N LYS A 380 -6.33 3.24 29.72
CA LYS A 380 -5.20 2.42 29.30
C LYS A 380 -4.43 3.08 28.15
N PRO A 381 -3.61 4.12 28.40
CA PRO A 381 -2.90 4.83 27.32
C PRO A 381 -1.92 3.98 26.51
N LYS A 382 -1.55 2.78 26.99
CA LYS A 382 -0.71 1.84 26.23
C LYS A 382 -1.40 1.35 24.95
N LEU A 383 -2.73 1.41 24.86
CA LEU A 383 -3.49 1.05 23.66
C LEU A 383 -3.16 1.91 22.44
N THR A 384 -2.53 3.08 22.62
CA THR A 384 -2.20 4.00 21.51
C THR A 384 -0.87 3.69 20.84
N ARG A 385 -0.12 2.68 21.28
CA ARG A 385 1.27 2.43 20.83
C ARG A 385 1.38 1.98 19.37
N TRP A 386 0.41 1.21 18.89
CA TRP A 386 0.39 0.65 17.54
C TRP A 386 -0.88 1.08 16.80
N SER A 387 -0.91 0.87 15.48
CA SER A 387 -1.97 1.34 14.58
C SER A 387 -2.57 0.25 13.69
N ASP A 388 -1.99 -0.95 13.67
CA ASP A 388 -2.50 -2.13 12.95
C ASP A 388 -3.28 -3.07 13.88
N ASN A 389 -4.21 -3.83 13.29
CA ASN A 389 -5.15 -4.66 14.04
C ASN A 389 -4.46 -5.74 14.88
N VAL A 390 -3.41 -6.39 14.37
CA VAL A 390 -2.71 -7.47 15.09
C VAL A 390 -2.14 -6.96 16.40
N ARG A 391 -1.34 -5.90 16.34
CA ARG A 391 -0.72 -5.32 17.55
C ARG A 391 -1.72 -4.58 18.42
N ILE A 392 -2.81 -4.03 17.87
CA ILE A 392 -3.89 -3.46 18.68
C ILE A 392 -4.62 -4.56 19.47
N LEU A 393 -4.97 -5.71 18.85
CA LEU A 393 -5.60 -6.83 19.53
C LEU A 393 -4.69 -7.40 20.64
N GLU A 394 -3.39 -7.50 20.36
CA GLU A 394 -2.39 -7.86 21.37
C GLU A 394 -2.39 -6.87 22.56
N LEU A 395 -2.39 -5.56 22.28
CA LEU A 395 -2.46 -4.54 23.33
C LEU A 395 -3.78 -4.61 24.13
N LEU A 396 -4.90 -4.93 23.48
CA LEU A 396 -6.19 -5.09 24.16
C LEU A 396 -6.16 -6.24 25.17
N ALA A 397 -5.53 -7.36 24.82
CA ALA A 397 -5.31 -8.47 25.74
C ALA A 397 -4.34 -8.11 26.87
N GLN A 398 -3.17 -7.56 26.55
CA GLN A 398 -2.13 -7.18 27.54
C GLN A 398 -2.61 -6.16 28.58
N ASN A 399 -3.63 -5.36 28.25
CA ASN A 399 -4.18 -4.34 29.13
C ASN A 399 -5.50 -4.77 29.79
N GLY A 400 -5.90 -6.04 29.66
CA GLY A 400 -7.06 -6.62 30.32
C GLY A 400 -8.41 -6.12 29.80
N ILE A 401 -8.45 -5.59 28.56
CA ILE A 401 -9.69 -5.15 27.91
C ILE A 401 -10.39 -6.33 27.23
N MET A 402 -9.62 -7.16 26.54
CA MET A 402 -10.12 -8.34 25.83
C MET A 402 -9.49 -9.59 26.43
N ASP A 403 -10.23 -10.69 26.47
CA ASP A 403 -9.68 -11.99 26.83
C ASP A 403 -8.65 -12.44 25.78
N GLU A 404 -7.55 -13.07 26.22
CA GLU A 404 -6.45 -13.48 25.34
C GLU A 404 -6.92 -14.43 24.24
N HIS A 405 -7.85 -15.34 24.54
CA HIS A 405 -8.40 -16.26 23.55
C HIS A 405 -9.24 -15.52 22.49
N GLU A 406 -10.04 -14.52 22.89
CA GLU A 406 -10.79 -13.71 21.93
C GLU A 406 -9.85 -12.87 21.04
N ALA A 407 -8.85 -12.21 21.62
CA ALA A 407 -7.89 -11.40 20.88
C ALA A 407 -7.09 -12.23 19.87
N GLN A 408 -6.62 -13.41 20.28
CA GLN A 408 -5.92 -14.32 19.39
C GLN A 408 -6.84 -14.87 18.29
N ALA A 409 -8.08 -15.20 18.62
CA ALA A 409 -9.04 -15.70 17.63
C ALA A 409 -9.38 -14.63 16.58
N LEU A 410 -9.60 -13.37 16.99
CA LEU A 410 -9.80 -12.25 16.06
C LEU A 410 -8.56 -11.97 15.22
N THR A 411 -7.37 -12.12 15.80
CA THR A 411 -6.09 -11.97 15.08
C THR A 411 -5.98 -13.00 13.96
N VAL A 412 -6.24 -14.28 14.26
CA VAL A 412 -6.22 -15.36 13.27
C VAL A 412 -7.29 -15.14 12.19
N ALA A 413 -8.50 -14.73 12.56
CA ALA A 413 -9.56 -14.41 11.60
C ALA A 413 -9.15 -13.26 10.67
N TYR A 414 -8.62 -12.17 11.22
CA TYR A 414 -8.14 -11.02 10.45
C TYR A 414 -7.07 -11.41 9.44
N THR A 415 -6.04 -12.13 9.89
CA THR A 415 -4.92 -12.47 9.02
C THR A 415 -5.33 -13.50 7.97
N THR A 416 -6.17 -14.47 8.31
CA THR A 416 -6.72 -15.44 7.36
C THR A 416 -7.52 -14.75 6.24
N LEU A 417 -8.41 -13.83 6.60
CA LEU A 417 -9.22 -13.09 5.63
C LEU A 417 -8.38 -12.15 4.76
N ARG A 418 -7.41 -11.47 5.36
CA ARG A 418 -6.49 -10.58 4.64
C ARG A 418 -5.61 -11.35 3.66
N ASP A 419 -5.09 -12.50 4.08
CA ASP A 419 -4.20 -13.33 3.26
C ASP A 419 -4.97 -13.96 2.08
N GLU A 420 -6.25 -14.28 2.25
CA GLU A 420 -7.12 -14.69 1.13
C GLU A 420 -7.27 -13.57 0.09
N LEU A 421 -7.33 -12.29 0.49
CA LEU A 421 -7.37 -11.19 -0.48
C LEU A 421 -6.09 -11.11 -1.33
N HIS A 422 -4.92 -11.46 -0.76
CA HIS A 422 -3.68 -11.57 -1.53
C HIS A 422 -3.74 -12.72 -2.53
N HIS A 423 -4.24 -13.88 -2.10
CA HIS A 423 -4.46 -15.03 -2.99
C HIS A 423 -5.40 -14.69 -4.15
N LEU A 424 -6.55 -14.08 -3.86
CA LEU A 424 -7.52 -13.65 -4.88
C LEU A 424 -6.90 -12.61 -5.83
N ALA A 425 -6.09 -11.68 -5.32
CA ALA A 425 -5.37 -10.72 -6.15
C ALA A 425 -4.39 -11.41 -7.12
N LEU A 426 -3.61 -12.39 -6.65
CA LEU A 426 -2.72 -13.20 -7.50
C LEU A 426 -3.49 -13.94 -8.60
N GLN A 427 -4.75 -14.29 -8.36
CA GLN A 427 -5.65 -14.95 -9.30
C GLN A 427 -6.51 -14.00 -10.14
N GLU A 428 -6.36 -12.67 -9.99
CA GLU A 428 -7.22 -11.64 -10.60
C GLU A 428 -8.73 -11.89 -10.34
N LEU A 429 -9.05 -12.45 -9.17
CA LEU A 429 -10.41 -12.71 -8.73
C LEU A 429 -10.93 -11.56 -7.85
N PRO A 430 -12.25 -11.30 -7.85
CA PRO A 430 -12.84 -10.28 -7.00
C PRO A 430 -12.72 -10.66 -5.51
N GLY A 431 -12.67 -9.67 -4.62
CA GLY A 431 -12.56 -9.82 -3.16
C GLY A 431 -13.79 -10.41 -2.45
N HIS A 432 -14.63 -11.16 -3.17
CA HIS A 432 -15.79 -11.86 -2.63
C HIS A 432 -15.75 -13.34 -3.00
N VAL A 433 -16.12 -14.21 -2.06
CA VAL A 433 -16.07 -15.68 -2.19
C VAL A 433 -17.46 -16.29 -2.01
N ALA A 434 -17.56 -17.62 -2.13
CA ALA A 434 -18.82 -18.32 -1.86
C ALA A 434 -19.27 -18.13 -0.41
N GLN A 435 -20.58 -18.05 -0.18
CA GLN A 435 -21.14 -17.84 1.16
C GLN A 435 -20.78 -18.93 2.18
N THR A 436 -20.38 -20.12 1.71
CA THR A 436 -19.94 -21.25 2.54
C THR A 436 -18.52 -21.10 3.07
N CYS A 437 -17.72 -20.19 2.52
CA CYS A 437 -16.35 -19.94 2.96
C CYS A 437 -16.31 -19.18 4.30
N PHE A 438 -15.24 -19.41 5.05
CA PHE A 438 -14.91 -18.70 6.30
C PHE A 438 -16.01 -18.70 7.37
N SER A 439 -16.81 -19.76 7.44
CA SER A 439 -17.96 -19.80 8.35
C SER A 439 -17.56 -19.71 9.82
N LYS A 440 -16.39 -20.24 10.19
CA LYS A 440 -15.87 -20.20 11.57
C LYS A 440 -15.40 -18.80 11.94
N GLU A 441 -14.58 -18.19 11.07
CA GLU A 441 -14.03 -16.86 11.21
C GLU A 441 -15.16 -15.82 11.28
N ARG A 442 -16.14 -15.92 10.38
CA ARG A 442 -17.30 -15.02 10.36
C ARG A 442 -18.15 -15.14 11.61
N ALA A 443 -18.45 -16.37 12.06
CA ALA A 443 -19.25 -16.58 13.27
C ALA A 443 -18.55 -16.02 14.52
N LEU A 444 -17.22 -16.18 14.60
CA LEU A 444 -16.39 -15.60 15.66
C LEU A 444 -16.47 -14.07 15.65
N VAL A 445 -16.18 -13.43 14.51
CA VAL A 445 -16.19 -11.97 14.38
C VAL A 445 -17.58 -11.41 14.69
N GLN A 446 -18.65 -12.07 14.23
CA GLN A 446 -20.02 -11.68 14.56
C GLN A 446 -20.34 -11.83 16.06
N ALA A 447 -19.78 -12.83 16.74
CA ALA A 447 -19.93 -12.96 18.18
C ALA A 447 -19.23 -11.82 18.93
N SER A 448 -18.00 -11.47 18.55
CA SER A 448 -17.29 -10.30 19.10
C SER A 448 -17.99 -8.99 18.77
N TRP A 449 -18.51 -8.82 17.54
CA TRP A 449 -19.31 -7.67 17.17
C TRP A 449 -20.52 -7.50 18.10
N ARG A 450 -21.28 -8.58 18.34
CA ARG A 450 -22.40 -8.57 19.27
C ARG A 450 -21.97 -8.22 20.70
N LYS A 451 -20.87 -8.81 21.17
CA LYS A 451 -20.33 -8.57 22.51
C LYS A 451 -19.96 -7.10 22.73
N TRP A 452 -19.26 -6.48 21.78
CA TRP A 452 -18.65 -5.16 21.99
C TRP A 452 -19.50 -4.00 21.49
N LEU A 453 -20.28 -4.18 20.42
CA LEU A 453 -20.98 -3.10 19.73
C LEU A 453 -22.51 -3.22 19.79
N VAL A 454 -23.06 -4.31 20.33
CA VAL A 454 -24.52 -4.50 20.46
C VAL A 454 -24.97 -4.71 21.89
N ALA A 455 -24.25 -5.50 22.68
CA ALA A 455 -24.60 -5.76 24.08
C ALA A 455 -24.49 -4.47 24.90
N VAL A 456 -25.53 -4.21 25.70
CA VAL A 456 -25.68 -3.06 26.61
C VAL A 456 -25.32 -3.48 28.02
#